data_AF-A0A7C7VNF8-F1
#
_entry.id   AF-A0A7C7VNF8-F1
#
_cell.length_a   1.000
_cell.length_b   1.000
_cell.length_c   1.000
_cell.angle_alpha   90.00
_cell.angle_beta   90.00
_cell.angle_gamma   90.00
#
_symmetry.space_group_name_H-M   'P 1'
#
loop_
_entity.id
_entity.type
_entity.pdbx_description
1 polymer ?
#
loop_
_entity_poly.entity_id
_entity_poly.type
_entity_poly.pdbx_seq_one_letter_code
_entity_poly.pdbx_strand_id
1 'polypeptide(L)'
;MFEDIAERKGLEFRCDKRDGSYVELGGGNKFMTFKLWFSSASGLKTLVKVQVNFVEYIIFPIKEVKLKSICPESEELEFLFPEFYMEYRKSIRFKVYDIFCEKARAILTRKGFKERDFVDAYMISKRFNLRYEDLEEETLRKLKFILRLYYKYRRNLNDKVSMLTVENFPFGSERYLLMEKIDEEDFHLFLNGFMVWLKELAKADSFRVNRTLKG
;
A
#
# COMPACT_ATOMS: atom_id res chain seq x y z
N MET A 1 13.32 10.54 18.42
CA MET A 1 13.59 9.95 17.08
C MET A 1 13.05 10.80 15.94
N PHE A 2 11.73 10.87 15.68
CA PHE A 2 11.22 11.66 14.54
C PHE A 2 11.44 13.17 14.70
N GLU A 3 11.37 13.69 15.93
CA GLU A 3 11.72 15.08 16.24
C GLU A 3 13.21 15.35 15.94
N ASP A 4 14.12 14.51 16.44
CA ASP A 4 15.57 14.63 16.14
C ASP A 4 15.89 14.47 14.63
N ILE A 5 15.13 13.66 13.89
CA ILE A 5 15.27 13.56 12.44
C ILE A 5 14.77 14.83 11.77
N ALA A 6 13.62 15.36 12.21
CA ALA A 6 13.03 16.56 11.67
C ALA A 6 13.95 17.77 11.87
N GLU A 7 14.49 17.96 13.08
CA GLU A 7 15.44 19.02 13.38
C GLU A 7 16.70 18.94 12.49
N ARG A 8 17.32 17.76 12.37
CA ARG A 8 18.52 17.57 11.53
C ARG A 8 18.28 17.76 10.03
N LYS A 9 17.05 17.55 9.56
CA LYS A 9 16.70 17.62 8.14
C LYS A 9 15.88 18.86 7.78
N GLY A 10 15.69 19.79 8.72
CA GLY A 10 14.90 21.00 8.52
C GLY A 10 13.42 20.72 8.22
N LEU A 11 12.87 19.62 8.74
CA LEU A 11 11.46 19.28 8.64
C LEU A 11 10.70 19.85 9.84
N GLU A 12 9.44 20.21 9.63
CA GLU A 12 8.52 20.66 10.67
C GLU A 12 7.72 19.46 11.20
N PHE A 13 8.01 19.07 12.44
CA PHE A 13 7.32 17.98 13.12
C PHE A 13 7.31 18.20 14.64
N ARG A 14 6.19 17.87 15.28
CA ARG A 14 6.06 17.79 16.73
C ARG A 14 5.31 16.52 17.11
N CYS A 15 5.83 15.76 18.08
CA CYS A 15 5.19 14.54 18.54
C CYS A 15 4.03 14.82 19.51
N ASP A 16 3.00 15.53 19.06
CA ASP A 16 1.79 15.82 19.83
C ASP A 16 0.59 15.02 19.30
N LYS A 17 0.12 14.05 20.08
CA LYS A 17 -1.06 13.21 19.75
C LYS A 17 -2.37 13.99 19.71
N ARG A 18 -2.41 15.20 20.26
CA ARG A 18 -3.58 16.09 20.25
C ARG A 18 -3.65 16.91 18.96
N ASP A 19 -2.55 17.01 18.23
CA ASP A 19 -2.48 17.74 16.96
C ASP A 19 -2.49 16.78 15.77
N GLY A 20 -3.67 16.65 15.16
CA GLY A 20 -3.88 15.84 13.95
C GLY A 20 -3.05 16.30 12.74
N SER A 21 -2.46 17.50 12.79
CA SER A 21 -1.55 18.01 11.75
C SER A 21 -0.22 17.26 11.75
N TYR A 22 0.20 16.70 12.90
CA TYR A 22 1.46 15.96 13.04
C TYR A 22 1.27 14.50 13.36
N VAL A 23 0.33 14.16 14.25
CA VAL A 23 0.11 12.78 14.71
C VAL A 23 -1.36 12.43 14.61
N GLU A 24 -1.65 11.37 13.86
CA GLU A 24 -3.02 10.86 13.69
C GLU A 24 -3.09 9.41 14.14
N LEU A 25 -3.95 9.13 15.13
CA LEU A 25 -4.32 7.77 15.52
C LEU A 25 -5.57 7.34 14.78
N GLY A 26 -5.53 6.14 14.20
CA GLY A 26 -6.65 5.61 13.42
C GLY A 26 -6.95 4.15 13.71
N GLY A 27 -8.12 3.70 13.23
CA GLY A 27 -8.57 2.31 13.39
C GLY A 27 -8.87 1.90 14.84
N GLY A 28 -9.22 2.86 15.71
CA GLY A 28 -9.31 2.62 17.15
C GLY A 28 -7.93 2.32 17.73
N ASN A 29 -6.98 3.21 17.48
CA ASN A 29 -5.57 3.18 17.92
C ASN A 29 -4.75 1.99 17.41
N LYS A 30 -5.13 1.39 16.27
CA LYS A 30 -4.44 0.26 15.65
C LYS A 30 -3.40 0.66 14.62
N PHE A 31 -3.40 1.93 14.23
CA PHE A 31 -2.30 2.52 13.48
C PHE A 31 -2.09 3.98 13.91
N MET A 32 -0.89 4.45 13.66
CA MET A 32 -0.47 5.84 13.89
C MET A 32 0.19 6.37 12.64
N THR A 33 -0.14 7.60 12.26
CA THR A 33 0.49 8.30 11.14
C THR A 33 1.20 9.54 11.65
N PHE A 34 2.51 9.62 11.41
CA PHE A 34 3.31 10.82 11.60
C PHE A 34 3.36 11.60 10.29
N LYS A 35 3.20 12.92 10.36
CA LYS A 35 3.19 13.85 9.22
C LYS A 35 4.34 14.84 9.42
N LEU A 36 5.45 14.62 8.70
CA LEU A 36 6.62 15.49 8.74
C LEU A 36 6.51 16.49 7.60
N TRP A 37 6.34 17.77 7.91
CA TRP A 37 6.11 18.82 6.92
C TRP A 37 7.42 19.40 6.40
N PHE A 38 7.44 19.81 5.14
CA PHE A 38 8.57 20.49 4.52
C PHE A 38 8.10 21.38 3.38
N SER A 39 8.90 22.40 3.05
CA SER A 39 8.68 23.24 1.87
C SER A 39 9.34 22.58 0.67
N SER A 40 8.58 22.32 -0.40
CA SER A 40 9.14 21.83 -1.66
C SER A 40 10.03 22.91 -2.32
N ALA A 41 10.77 22.52 -3.35
CA ALA A 41 11.53 23.46 -4.18
C ALA A 41 10.65 24.55 -4.83
N SER A 42 9.35 24.30 -5.00
CA SER A 42 8.37 25.28 -5.48
C SER A 42 7.78 26.17 -4.38
N GLY A 43 8.27 26.07 -3.14
CA GLY A 43 7.75 26.81 -1.99
C GLY A 43 6.42 26.29 -1.44
N LEU A 44 5.86 25.23 -2.04
CA LEU A 44 4.62 24.61 -1.56
C LEU A 44 4.91 23.75 -0.33
N LYS A 45 4.18 24.01 0.75
CA LYS A 45 4.25 23.19 1.95
C LYS A 45 3.62 21.82 1.66
N THR A 46 4.42 20.78 1.79
CA THR A 46 4.06 19.38 1.57
C THR A 46 4.53 18.55 2.77
N LEU A 47 4.32 17.23 2.75
CA LEU A 47 4.66 16.38 3.88
C LEU A 47 5.08 14.97 3.46
N VAL A 48 5.88 14.34 4.33
CA VAL A 48 6.15 12.91 4.34
C VAL A 48 5.26 12.25 5.40
N LYS A 49 4.49 11.23 5.01
CA LYS A 49 3.71 10.41 5.95
C LYS A 49 4.49 9.16 6.32
N VAL A 50 4.70 8.94 7.61
CA VAL A 50 5.17 7.66 8.14
C VAL A 50 4.02 7.01 8.89
N GLN A 51 3.50 5.91 8.37
CA GLN A 51 2.41 5.16 9.00
C GLN A 51 2.95 3.89 9.64
N VAL A 52 2.60 3.68 10.90
CA VAL A 52 2.90 2.48 11.68
C VAL A 52 1.60 1.75 11.95
N ASN A 53 1.47 0.54 11.42
CA ASN A 53 0.36 -0.36 11.74
C ASN A 53 0.79 -1.28 12.91
N PHE A 54 0.05 -1.26 14.01
CA PHE A 54 0.34 -2.06 15.19
C PHE A 54 -0.30 -3.45 15.14
N VAL A 55 -1.31 -3.61 14.31
CA VAL A 55 -2.10 -4.84 14.22
C VAL A 55 -2.14 -5.27 12.76
N GLU A 56 -1.30 -6.24 12.43
CA GLU A 56 -1.22 -6.85 11.11
C GLU A 56 -1.01 -8.37 11.25
N TYR A 57 -1.58 -9.14 10.33
CA TYR A 57 -1.43 -10.59 10.32
C TYR A 57 -0.34 -10.98 9.33
N ILE A 58 0.88 -11.16 9.82
CA ILE A 58 2.05 -11.50 9.00
C ILE A 58 2.08 -13.02 8.79
N ILE A 59 1.86 -13.48 7.55
CA ILE A 59 1.81 -14.91 7.21
C ILE A 59 3.17 -15.39 6.69
N PHE A 60 3.79 -14.62 5.81
CA PHE A 60 5.07 -14.99 5.20
C PHE A 60 6.27 -14.53 6.04
N PRO A 61 7.42 -15.22 5.93
CA PRO A 61 8.64 -14.82 6.61
C PRO A 61 9.10 -13.44 6.15
N ILE A 62 9.60 -12.66 7.11
CA ILE A 62 10.21 -11.36 6.84
C ILE A 62 11.54 -11.58 6.12
N LYS A 63 11.71 -10.93 4.98
CA LYS A 63 12.95 -10.95 4.20
C LYS A 63 13.67 -9.61 4.33
N GLU A 64 14.99 -9.63 4.39
CA GLU A 64 15.81 -8.43 4.31
C GLU A 64 16.18 -8.18 2.84
N VAL A 65 15.87 -6.99 2.35
CA VAL A 65 16.13 -6.56 0.97
C VAL A 65 16.90 -5.26 0.97
N LYS A 66 17.59 -4.96 -0.13
CA LYS A 66 18.21 -3.65 -0.35
C LYS A 66 17.26 -2.79 -1.19
N LEU A 67 16.96 -1.59 -0.72
CA LEU A 67 16.17 -0.63 -1.49
C LEU A 67 16.99 -0.16 -2.70
N LYS A 68 16.32 -0.04 -3.85
CA LYS A 68 16.91 0.55 -5.05
C LYS A 68 16.79 2.06 -4.96
N SER A 69 17.90 2.77 -5.17
CA SER A 69 17.89 4.22 -5.25
C SER A 69 17.19 4.69 -6.53
N ILE A 70 16.44 5.78 -6.43
CA ILE A 70 15.89 6.50 -7.58
C ILE A 70 16.96 7.35 -8.29
N CYS A 71 18.09 7.62 -7.63
CA CYS A 71 19.21 8.36 -8.21
C CYS A 71 19.96 7.44 -9.20
N PRO A 72 20.07 7.82 -10.48
CA PRO A 72 20.75 7.01 -11.49
C PRO A 72 22.27 6.98 -11.26
N GLU A 73 22.93 6.01 -11.88
CA GLU A 73 24.40 6.00 -11.95
C GLU A 73 24.87 7.10 -12.91
N SER A 74 25.73 7.99 -12.43
CA SER A 74 26.19 9.16 -13.19
C SER A 74 27.43 9.76 -12.54
N GLU A 75 28.56 9.69 -13.24
CA GLU A 75 29.83 10.33 -12.83
C GLU A 75 29.69 11.86 -12.77
N GLU A 76 28.86 12.44 -13.64
CA GLU A 76 28.59 13.87 -13.65
C GLU A 76 27.86 14.32 -12.37
N LEU A 77 26.82 13.59 -11.96
CA LEU A 77 26.11 13.91 -10.71
C LEU A 77 27.00 13.70 -9.48
N GLU A 78 27.84 12.67 -9.50
CA GLU A 78 28.83 12.43 -8.45
C GLU A 78 29.84 13.57 -8.35
N PHE A 79 30.32 14.10 -9.49
CA PHE A 79 31.25 15.22 -9.52
C PHE A 79 30.61 16.55 -9.09
N LEU A 80 29.40 16.85 -9.58
CA LEU A 80 28.72 18.12 -9.32
C LEU A 80 28.13 18.21 -7.91
N PHE A 81 27.63 17.08 -7.37
CA PHE A 81 26.91 17.04 -6.09
C PHE A 81 27.36 15.83 -5.24
N PRO A 82 28.64 15.71 -4.88
CA PRO A 82 29.19 14.48 -4.30
C PRO A 82 28.49 14.05 -3.01
N GLU A 83 28.19 14.98 -2.11
CA GLU A 83 27.53 14.67 -0.84
C GLU A 83 26.09 14.17 -1.05
N PHE A 84 25.31 14.87 -1.88
CA PHE A 84 23.94 14.47 -2.20
C PHE A 84 23.91 13.16 -2.98
N TYR A 85 24.81 12.99 -3.95
CA TYR A 85 24.93 11.77 -4.73
C TYR A 85 25.14 10.55 -3.84
N MET A 86 26.11 10.64 -2.92
CA MET A 86 26.40 9.59 -1.95
C MET A 86 25.25 9.34 -0.98
N GLU A 87 24.58 10.39 -0.51
CA GLU A 87 23.41 10.25 0.37
C GLU A 87 22.26 9.52 -0.34
N TYR A 88 21.88 9.95 -1.54
CA TYR A 88 20.77 9.36 -2.30
C TYR A 88 21.08 7.95 -2.82
N ARG A 89 22.36 7.62 -3.07
CA ARG A 89 22.80 6.29 -3.51
C ARG A 89 23.10 5.33 -2.36
N LYS A 90 23.07 5.80 -1.10
CA LYS A 90 23.32 4.97 0.07
C LYS A 90 22.40 3.74 0.08
N SER A 91 23.00 2.55 0.17
CA SER A 91 22.24 1.31 0.24
C SER A 91 21.51 1.20 1.57
N ILE A 92 20.18 1.15 1.51
CA ILE A 92 19.32 0.97 2.68
C ILE A 92 18.83 -0.46 2.71
N ARG A 93 19.15 -1.19 3.79
CA ARG A 93 18.57 -2.49 4.07
C ARG A 93 17.20 -2.30 4.70
N PHE A 94 16.22 -3.07 4.25
CA PHE A 94 14.85 -2.96 4.69
C PHE A 94 14.21 -4.33 4.86
N LYS A 95 13.35 -4.47 5.86
CA LYS A 95 12.61 -5.69 6.12
C LYS A 95 11.27 -5.62 5.39
N VAL A 96 11.00 -6.59 4.53
CA VAL A 96 9.76 -6.66 3.74
C VAL A 96 9.05 -7.98 4.00
N TYR A 97 7.72 -7.94 3.94
CA TYR A 97 6.85 -9.11 4.07
C TYR A 97 5.57 -8.89 3.24
N ASP A 98 4.97 -10.00 2.80
CA ASP A 98 3.58 -10.15 2.34
C ASP A 98 2.92 -8.95 1.61
N ILE A 99 3.46 -8.54 0.48
CA ILE A 99 2.96 -7.35 -0.22
C ILE A 99 1.67 -7.65 -0.99
N PHE A 100 1.57 -8.80 -1.66
CA PHE A 100 0.44 -9.07 -2.57
C PHE A 100 -0.89 -9.28 -1.83
N CYS A 101 -0.95 -10.20 -0.86
CA CYS A 101 -2.17 -10.51 -0.13
C CYS A 101 -2.71 -9.28 0.61
N GLU A 102 -1.81 -8.37 1.03
CA GLU A 102 -2.19 -7.09 1.61
C GLU A 102 -2.86 -6.14 0.62
N LYS A 103 -2.38 -6.08 -0.63
CA LYS A 103 -3.03 -5.31 -1.70
C LYS A 103 -4.41 -5.88 -2.01
N ALA A 104 -4.52 -7.20 -2.21
CA ALA A 104 -5.80 -7.86 -2.45
C ALA A 104 -6.81 -7.60 -1.32
N ARG A 105 -6.39 -7.79 -0.06
CA ARG A 105 -7.21 -7.48 1.12
C ARG A 105 -7.61 -5.99 1.17
N ALA A 106 -6.70 -5.07 0.87
CA ALA A 106 -6.98 -3.64 0.89
C ALA A 106 -8.00 -3.26 -0.19
N ILE A 107 -7.90 -3.83 -1.39
CA ILE A 107 -8.87 -3.66 -2.47
C ILE A 107 -10.26 -4.08 -1.99
N LEU A 108 -10.39 -5.28 -1.40
CA LEU A 108 -11.66 -5.83 -0.94
C LEU A 108 -12.32 -5.06 0.20
N THR A 109 -11.54 -4.34 1.03
CA THR A 109 -12.05 -3.71 2.26
C THR A 109 -12.22 -2.20 2.17
N ARG A 110 -11.74 -1.57 1.09
CA ARG A 110 -11.93 -0.13 0.84
C ARG A 110 -13.28 0.15 0.19
N LYS A 111 -13.86 1.32 0.49
CA LYS A 111 -15.15 1.74 -0.09
C LYS A 111 -15.03 2.00 -1.60
N GLY A 112 -14.07 2.83 -2.02
CA GLY A 112 -13.83 3.16 -3.44
C GLY A 112 -12.73 2.31 -4.10
N PHE A 113 -12.53 2.52 -5.39
CA PHE A 113 -11.36 2.05 -6.12
C PHE A 113 -10.15 2.94 -5.80
N LYS A 114 -8.99 2.31 -5.63
CA LYS A 114 -7.70 3.01 -5.69
C LYS A 114 -6.90 2.35 -6.79
N GLU A 115 -6.79 3.00 -7.94
CA GLU A 115 -6.14 2.48 -9.15
C GLU A 115 -4.76 1.88 -8.84
N ARG A 116 -3.95 2.58 -8.03
CA ARG A 116 -2.63 2.10 -7.58
C ARG A 116 -2.60 0.73 -6.95
N ASP A 117 -3.60 0.34 -6.17
CA ASP A 117 -3.54 -0.98 -5.53
C ASP A 117 -3.65 -2.11 -6.57
N PHE A 118 -4.37 -1.88 -7.67
CA PHE A 118 -4.50 -2.82 -8.78
C PHE A 118 -3.25 -2.84 -9.66
N VAL A 119 -2.69 -1.65 -9.92
CA VAL A 119 -1.41 -1.53 -10.62
C VAL A 119 -0.30 -2.23 -9.82
N ASP A 120 -0.22 -1.99 -8.51
CA ASP A 120 0.74 -2.66 -7.63
C ASP A 120 0.56 -4.18 -7.69
N ALA A 121 -0.68 -4.68 -7.62
CA ALA A 121 -0.98 -6.11 -7.71
C ALA A 121 -0.50 -6.70 -9.04
N TYR A 122 -0.78 -6.04 -10.16
CA TYR A 122 -0.31 -6.44 -11.49
C TYR A 122 1.22 -6.46 -11.58
N MET A 123 1.88 -5.38 -11.16
CA MET A 123 3.34 -5.26 -11.21
C MET A 123 4.02 -6.32 -10.35
N ILE A 124 3.48 -6.61 -9.17
CA ILE A 124 3.96 -7.70 -8.31
C ILE A 124 3.74 -9.05 -9.00
N SER A 125 2.56 -9.28 -9.57
CA SER A 125 2.24 -10.54 -10.24
C SER A 125 3.21 -10.82 -11.39
N LYS A 126 3.42 -9.82 -12.25
CA LYS A 126 4.31 -9.91 -13.42
C LYS A 126 5.77 -10.07 -13.01
N ARG A 127 6.24 -9.25 -12.05
CA ARG A 127 7.64 -9.26 -11.62
C ARG A 127 8.07 -10.56 -10.96
N PHE A 128 7.17 -11.20 -10.22
CA PHE A 128 7.46 -12.45 -9.52
C PHE A 128 6.92 -13.69 -10.23
N ASN A 129 6.34 -13.54 -11.43
CA ASN A 129 5.61 -14.59 -12.15
C ASN A 129 4.64 -15.35 -11.24
N LEU A 130 3.92 -14.59 -10.41
CA LEU A 130 3.01 -15.09 -9.41
C LEU A 130 1.65 -15.37 -10.05
N ARG A 131 1.05 -16.52 -9.74
CA ARG A 131 -0.37 -16.78 -9.94
C ARG A 131 -1.10 -16.47 -8.65
N TYR A 132 -1.97 -15.47 -8.66
CA TYR A 132 -2.62 -14.99 -7.44
C TYR A 132 -3.59 -16.01 -6.84
N GLU A 133 -4.06 -16.96 -7.65
CA GLU A 133 -4.86 -18.11 -7.24
C GLU A 133 -4.11 -19.01 -6.27
N ASP A 134 -2.77 -19.11 -6.39
CA ASP A 134 -1.94 -19.89 -5.46
C ASP A 134 -1.86 -19.26 -4.06
N LEU A 135 -2.29 -18.00 -3.91
CA LEU A 135 -2.30 -17.26 -2.64
C LEU A 135 -3.72 -17.07 -2.05
N GLU A 136 -4.68 -17.85 -2.52
CA GLU A 136 -6.08 -17.73 -2.09
C GLU A 136 -6.24 -17.92 -0.58
N GLU A 137 -5.61 -18.95 -0.01
CA GLU A 137 -5.75 -19.27 1.41
C GLU A 137 -5.17 -18.16 2.30
N GLU A 138 -3.98 -17.66 1.99
CA GLU A 138 -3.31 -16.59 2.72
C GLU A 138 -4.09 -15.28 2.62
N THR A 139 -4.61 -14.98 1.43
CA THR A 139 -5.47 -13.81 1.20
C THR A 139 -6.74 -13.91 2.04
N LEU A 140 -7.41 -15.07 2.06
CA LEU A 140 -8.60 -15.30 2.88
C LEU A 140 -8.30 -15.19 4.38
N ARG A 141 -7.15 -15.71 4.85
CA ARG A 141 -6.76 -15.60 6.26
C ARG A 141 -6.57 -14.14 6.68
N LYS A 142 -5.88 -13.34 5.85
CA LYS A 142 -5.73 -11.89 6.06
C LYS A 142 -7.07 -11.15 6.00
N LEU A 143 -7.95 -11.51 5.07
CA LEU A 143 -9.27 -10.92 4.94
C LEU A 143 -10.13 -11.21 6.18
N LYS A 144 -10.19 -12.46 6.64
CA LYS A 144 -10.91 -12.86 7.85
C LYS A 144 -10.42 -12.10 9.08
N PHE A 145 -9.10 -11.99 9.23
CA PHE A 145 -8.49 -11.26 10.33
C PHE A 145 -8.99 -9.81 10.38
N ILE A 146 -8.95 -9.09 9.25
CA ILE A 146 -9.35 -7.68 9.22
C ILE A 146 -10.87 -7.47 9.38
N LEU A 147 -11.69 -8.38 8.86
CA LEU A 147 -13.15 -8.33 8.98
C LEU A 147 -13.64 -8.64 10.40
N ARG A 148 -12.90 -9.47 11.15
CA ARG A 148 -13.13 -9.68 12.59
C ARG A 148 -12.84 -8.40 13.38
N LEU A 149 -11.79 -7.68 13.03
CA LEU A 149 -11.37 -6.46 13.74
C LEU A 149 -12.24 -5.24 13.44
N TYR A 150 -12.80 -5.13 12.24
CA TYR A 150 -13.49 -3.91 11.80
C TYR A 150 -14.84 -4.18 11.16
N TYR A 151 -15.92 -3.85 11.87
CA TYR A 151 -17.28 -3.99 11.37
C TYR A 151 -17.52 -3.22 10.06
N LYS A 152 -16.95 -2.01 9.92
CA LYS A 152 -17.09 -1.20 8.70
C LYS A 152 -16.59 -1.91 7.43
N TYR A 153 -15.58 -2.78 7.54
CA TYR A 153 -15.05 -3.49 6.39
C TYR A 153 -15.97 -4.60 5.88
N ARG A 154 -16.86 -5.13 6.73
CA ARG A 154 -17.89 -6.10 6.30
C ARG A 154 -18.88 -5.44 5.35
N ARG A 155 -19.33 -4.23 5.69
CA ARG A 155 -20.21 -3.43 4.82
C ARG A 155 -19.51 -3.09 3.50
N ASN A 156 -18.29 -2.57 3.59
CA ASN A 156 -17.50 -2.23 2.40
C ASN A 156 -17.28 -3.45 1.49
N LEU A 157 -17.02 -4.64 2.05
CA LEU A 157 -16.84 -5.86 1.26
C LEU A 157 -18.10 -6.19 0.47
N ASN A 158 -19.27 -6.17 1.12
CA ASN A 158 -20.55 -6.45 0.45
C ASN A 158 -20.82 -5.45 -0.68
N ASP A 159 -20.61 -4.15 -0.42
CA ASP A 159 -20.76 -3.11 -1.44
C ASP A 159 -19.73 -3.25 -2.58
N LYS A 160 -18.54 -3.79 -2.27
CA LYS A 160 -17.45 -3.94 -3.23
C LYS A 160 -17.72 -5.03 -4.26
N VAL A 161 -18.39 -6.13 -3.89
CA VAL A 161 -18.63 -7.27 -4.80
C VAL A 161 -19.35 -6.86 -6.08
N SER A 162 -20.37 -5.99 -5.97
CA SER A 162 -21.13 -5.49 -7.12
C SER A 162 -20.32 -4.52 -7.98
N MET A 163 -19.34 -3.83 -7.39
CA MET A 163 -18.49 -2.85 -8.07
C MET A 163 -17.28 -3.44 -8.79
N LEU A 164 -16.83 -4.66 -8.45
CA LEU A 164 -15.64 -5.31 -9.01
C LEU A 164 -15.81 -5.73 -10.49
N THR A 165 -15.95 -4.76 -11.37
CA THR A 165 -15.97 -4.96 -12.82
C THR A 165 -15.03 -3.96 -13.49
N VAL A 166 -14.51 -4.32 -14.66
CA VAL A 166 -13.54 -3.48 -15.37
C VAL A 166 -14.18 -2.17 -15.82
N GLU A 167 -15.48 -2.15 -16.11
CA GLU A 167 -16.22 -0.94 -16.50
C GLU A 167 -16.29 0.11 -15.37
N ASN A 168 -16.25 -0.35 -14.12
CA ASN A 168 -16.24 0.54 -12.95
C ASN A 168 -14.82 0.97 -12.54
N PHE A 169 -13.79 0.48 -13.21
CA PHE A 169 -12.41 0.80 -12.89
C PHE A 169 -12.02 2.18 -13.42
N PRO A 170 -11.48 3.09 -12.58
CA PRO A 170 -11.09 4.44 -13.00
C PRO A 170 -9.76 4.40 -13.76
N PHE A 171 -9.76 3.80 -14.95
CA PHE A 171 -8.56 3.62 -15.75
C PHE A 171 -7.97 4.97 -16.18
N GLY A 172 -6.68 5.16 -15.96
CA GLY A 172 -5.95 6.31 -16.48
C GLY A 172 -5.77 7.48 -15.52
N SER A 173 -6.37 7.43 -14.33
CA SER A 173 -6.34 8.54 -13.37
C SER A 173 -4.95 8.78 -12.76
N GLU A 174 -4.10 7.75 -12.70
CA GLU A 174 -2.76 7.82 -12.10
C GLU A 174 -1.62 7.44 -13.07
N ARG A 175 -1.89 7.34 -14.39
CA ARG A 175 -0.89 6.93 -15.40
C ARG A 175 0.39 7.77 -15.42
N TYR A 176 0.26 9.09 -15.26
CA TYR A 176 1.37 10.02 -15.29
C TYR A 176 2.31 9.91 -14.08
N LEU A 177 1.91 9.14 -13.05
CA LEU A 177 2.70 8.91 -11.84
C LEU A 177 3.50 7.60 -11.89
N LEU A 178 3.35 6.79 -12.93
CA LEU A 178 4.05 5.52 -13.06
C LEU A 178 5.51 5.73 -13.46
N MET A 179 6.42 5.07 -12.73
CA MET A 179 7.85 5.09 -13.07
C MET A 179 8.20 4.12 -14.20
N GLU A 180 7.36 3.14 -14.46
CA GLU A 180 7.53 2.11 -15.49
C GLU A 180 6.29 2.10 -16.39
N LYS A 181 6.48 1.90 -17.70
CA LYS A 181 5.36 1.75 -18.64
C LYS A 181 4.69 0.40 -18.42
N ILE A 182 3.36 0.41 -18.47
CA ILE A 182 2.53 -0.79 -18.38
C ILE A 182 2.07 -1.16 -19.79
N ASP A 183 2.09 -2.46 -20.09
CA ASP A 183 1.44 -3.01 -21.27
C ASP A 183 -0.08 -3.01 -21.00
N GLU A 184 -0.81 -2.16 -21.73
CA GLU A 184 -2.24 -1.93 -21.47
C GLU A 184 -3.08 -3.18 -21.78
N GLU A 185 -2.77 -3.91 -22.85
CA GLU A 185 -3.51 -5.11 -23.22
C GLU A 185 -3.34 -6.21 -22.19
N ASP A 186 -2.08 -6.46 -21.79
CA ASP A 186 -1.74 -7.42 -20.75
C ASP A 186 -2.36 -7.05 -19.39
N PHE A 187 -2.33 -5.75 -19.03
CA PHE A 187 -2.95 -5.28 -17.80
C PHE A 187 -4.48 -5.42 -17.82
N HIS A 188 -5.14 -5.16 -18.95
CA HIS A 188 -6.57 -5.40 -19.09
C HIS A 188 -6.94 -6.88 -18.95
N LEU A 189 -6.15 -7.79 -19.54
CA LEU A 189 -6.32 -9.24 -19.37
C LEU A 189 -6.15 -9.65 -17.90
N PHE A 190 -5.12 -9.13 -17.23
CA PHE A 190 -4.92 -9.35 -15.80
C PHE A 190 -6.12 -8.86 -14.97
N LEU A 191 -6.61 -7.64 -15.21
CA LEU A 191 -7.72 -7.06 -14.45
C LEU A 191 -8.99 -7.90 -14.57
N ASN A 192 -9.29 -8.42 -15.76
CA ASN A 192 -10.46 -9.28 -15.98
C ASN A 192 -10.43 -10.52 -15.09
N GLY A 193 -9.32 -11.27 -15.10
CA GLY A 193 -9.17 -12.46 -14.25
C GLY A 193 -9.11 -12.11 -12.76
N PHE A 194 -8.33 -11.08 -12.42
CA PHE A 194 -8.09 -10.68 -11.05
C PHE A 194 -9.38 -10.22 -10.35
N MET A 195 -10.24 -9.45 -11.04
CA MET A 195 -11.52 -9.03 -10.47
C MET A 195 -12.50 -10.18 -10.26
N VAL A 196 -12.49 -11.19 -11.15
CA VAL A 196 -13.28 -12.42 -10.97
C VAL A 196 -12.80 -13.17 -9.72
N TRP A 197 -11.49 -13.36 -9.58
CA TRP A 197 -10.91 -13.99 -8.40
C TRP A 197 -11.23 -13.23 -7.10
N LEU A 198 -11.10 -11.90 -7.09
CA LEU A 198 -11.48 -11.06 -5.95
C LEU A 198 -12.97 -11.21 -5.57
N LYS A 199 -13.86 -11.36 -6.55
CA LYS A 199 -15.29 -11.61 -6.30
C LYS A 199 -15.52 -12.96 -5.62
N GLU A 200 -14.84 -14.00 -6.08
CA GLU A 200 -14.96 -15.34 -5.48
C GLU A 200 -14.44 -15.35 -4.03
N LEU A 201 -13.31 -14.70 -3.77
CA LEU A 201 -12.80 -14.48 -2.41
C LEU A 201 -13.82 -13.80 -1.50
N ALA A 202 -14.46 -12.74 -1.99
CA ALA A 202 -15.44 -12.00 -1.21
C ALA A 202 -16.67 -12.87 -0.89
N LYS A 203 -17.17 -13.63 -1.87
CA LYS A 203 -18.31 -14.55 -1.68
C LYS A 203 -17.99 -15.68 -0.70
N ALA A 204 -16.78 -16.25 -0.77
CA ALA A 204 -16.33 -17.34 0.10
C ALA A 204 -16.38 -16.96 1.59
N ASP A 205 -16.19 -15.68 1.92
CA ASP A 205 -16.24 -15.19 3.30
C ASP A 205 -17.62 -14.63 3.70
N SER A 206 -18.36 -13.98 2.79
CA SER A 206 -19.73 -13.51 3.07
C SER A 206 -20.68 -14.64 3.49
N PHE A 207 -20.50 -15.86 2.96
CA PHE A 207 -21.25 -17.04 3.39
C PHE A 207 -20.90 -17.53 4.80
N ARG A 208 -19.69 -17.28 5.29
CA ARG A 208 -19.21 -17.74 6.60
C ARG A 208 -19.51 -16.74 7.73
N VAL A 209 -19.47 -15.44 7.43
CA VAL A 209 -19.82 -14.39 8.40
C VAL A 209 -21.29 -14.50 8.84
N ASN A 210 -22.21 -14.84 7.94
CA ASN A 210 -23.64 -15.00 8.26
C ASN A 210 -23.97 -16.21 9.15
N ARG A 211 -23.12 -17.24 9.20
CA ARG A 211 -23.31 -18.37 10.14
C ARG A 211 -22.87 -18.06 11.56
N THR A 212 -21.95 -17.12 11.74
CA THR A 212 -21.38 -16.79 13.06
C THR A 212 -22.24 -15.78 13.84
N LEU A 213 -23.27 -15.21 13.22
CA LEU A 213 -24.24 -14.28 13.85
C LEU A 213 -25.55 -14.95 14.26
N LYS A 214 -25.66 -16.28 14.11
CA LYS A 214 -26.81 -17.09 14.56
C LYS A 214 -26.47 -18.02 15.75
N GLY A 215 -25.37 -17.76 16.44
CA GLY A 215 -24.95 -18.50 17.65
C GLY A 215 -24.78 -17.57 18.83
#